data_AF-A0A7L1TTI8-F1
#
_entry.id   AF-A0A7L1TTI8-F1
#
_cell.length_a   1.000
_cell.length_b   1.000
_cell.length_c   1.000
_cell.angle_alpha   90.00
_cell.angle_beta   90.00
_cell.angle_gamma   90.00
#
_symmetry.space_group_name_H-M   'P 1'
#
loop_
_entity.id
_entity.type
_entity.pdbx_description
1 polymer ?
#
loop_
_entity_poly.entity_id
_entity_poly.type
_entity_poly.pdbx_seq_one_letter_code
_entity_poly.pdbx_strand_id
1 'polypeptide(L)'
;MGTRLLGTTILLCLVDVLQAFAIEKKGDVFKKMACPAFLIFENVAYLADMTFELPCKCKPEEASSVVWYFQKNLHGHETTVLTDFNGTVIVDSSHVRAGSDLLKRFSIRMFSLIVFRAQERDSGHYLCGTKEGLFFYGYDVDVQPTRQITVAFLDNDQHVQEDYTEKEFTLFTTFWDWSSCDRCGVRGEQRRIGLCYVQSAQLRPRYRTALPNVTSCGSRAVPARFPRLLHLRSPEVAIRSCLAPCPEKEVPEEGVQSISNIVYKLGEKPQLPRVPIQYHSQPPKSDLVITCPGARPEHAVAWDKGSVRLYRSRYLVGVRKDMRLFIDHGNHLHLRRVRRRDKATYFCWREGELVGGFHLSVTFQPRRQRSLTDPESVFVMRAVGISFAIITGIFFLVHFSNCSSWVFRKQAKL
;
A
#
# COMPACT_ATOMS: atom_id res chain seq x y z
N MET A 1 30.64 49.72 -22.57
CA MET A 1 29.21 49.53 -22.21
C MET A 1 28.81 48.06 -22.40
N GLY A 2 29.31 47.13 -21.58
CA GLY A 2 29.07 45.70 -21.82
C GLY A 2 29.09 44.79 -20.58
N THR A 3 29.25 45.33 -19.38
CA THR A 3 29.42 44.54 -18.15
C THR A 3 28.32 44.75 -17.11
N ARG A 4 27.40 45.71 -17.31
CA ARG A 4 26.27 45.96 -16.38
C ARG A 4 24.99 45.18 -16.72
N LEU A 5 24.88 44.63 -17.94
CA LEU A 5 23.70 43.88 -18.40
C LEU A 5 23.76 42.38 -18.04
N LEU A 6 24.94 41.78 -17.92
CA LEU A 6 25.06 40.36 -17.51
C LEU A 6 24.71 40.13 -16.03
N GLY A 7 25.06 41.08 -15.15
CA GLY A 7 24.78 40.96 -13.72
C GLY A 7 23.28 41.05 -13.39
N THR A 8 22.49 41.73 -14.22
CA THR A 8 21.03 41.87 -14.04
C THR A 8 20.27 40.66 -14.56
N THR A 9 20.70 40.04 -15.66
CA THR A 9 20.11 38.77 -16.16
C THR A 9 20.39 37.58 -15.24
N ILE A 10 21.56 37.51 -14.61
CA ILE A 10 21.90 36.42 -13.67
C ILE A 10 21.10 36.57 -12.36
N LEU A 11 20.86 37.80 -11.89
CA LEU A 11 20.01 38.04 -10.72
C LEU A 11 18.54 37.67 -10.99
N LEU A 12 18.02 37.96 -12.19
CA LEU A 12 16.65 37.60 -12.57
C LEU A 12 16.47 36.08 -12.68
N CYS A 13 17.45 35.35 -13.23
CA CYS A 13 17.39 33.88 -13.29
C CYS A 13 17.47 33.21 -11.90
N LEU A 14 18.19 33.80 -10.94
CA LEU A 14 18.20 33.28 -9.57
C LEU A 14 16.88 33.53 -8.83
N VAL A 15 16.16 34.61 -9.17
CA VAL A 15 14.82 34.88 -8.62
C VAL A 15 13.79 33.89 -9.17
N ASP A 16 13.86 33.51 -10.45
CA ASP A 16 12.97 32.50 -11.04
C ASP A 16 13.25 31.07 -10.54
N VAL A 17 14.52 30.72 -10.30
CA VAL A 17 14.88 29.40 -9.72
C VAL A 17 14.52 29.32 -8.24
N LEU A 18 14.59 30.43 -7.49
CA LEU A 18 14.07 30.51 -6.12
C LEU A 18 12.54 30.48 -6.05
N GLN A 19 11.82 30.76 -7.14
CA GLN A 19 10.37 30.57 -7.23
C GLN A 19 9.97 29.12 -7.54
N ALA A 20 10.84 28.31 -8.17
CA ALA A 20 10.57 26.89 -8.44
C ALA A 20 10.69 25.99 -7.20
N PHE A 21 11.45 26.43 -6.19
CA PHE A 21 11.45 25.87 -4.84
C PHE A 21 10.93 26.88 -3.83
N ALA A 22 9.77 27.47 -4.12
CA ALA A 22 8.93 27.98 -3.06
C ALA A 22 8.46 26.78 -2.21
N ILE A 23 9.29 26.37 -1.25
CA ILE A 23 8.79 25.88 0.03
C ILE A 23 7.85 26.99 0.47
N GLU A 24 6.56 26.78 0.24
CA GLU A 24 5.51 27.71 0.60
C GLU A 24 5.68 27.94 2.09
N LYS A 25 6.35 29.04 2.46
CA LYS A 25 6.36 29.59 3.81
C LYS A 25 4.93 30.08 3.99
N LYS A 26 4.05 29.12 4.22
CA LYS A 26 2.61 29.24 4.16
C LYS A 26 2.23 30.09 5.36
N GLY A 27 2.24 31.41 5.16
CA GLY A 27 1.52 32.32 6.02
C GLY A 27 0.13 31.72 6.23
N ASP A 28 -0.20 31.53 7.51
CA ASP A 28 -1.46 31.06 8.07
C ASP A 28 -2.51 30.73 6.98
N VAL A 29 -2.59 29.45 6.59
CA VAL A 29 -3.43 28.95 5.46
C VAL A 29 -4.87 29.47 5.57
N PHE A 30 -5.31 29.74 6.79
CA PHE A 30 -6.64 30.23 7.15
C PHE A 30 -6.88 31.71 6.86
N LYS A 31 -5.84 32.55 6.72
CA LYS A 31 -5.98 33.99 6.41
C LYS A 31 -6.39 34.29 4.97
N LYS A 32 -6.25 33.31 4.06
CA LYS A 32 -6.52 33.51 2.63
C LYS A 32 -7.95 33.16 2.20
N MET A 33 -8.72 32.43 3.03
CA MET A 33 -10.02 31.89 2.62
C MET A 33 -11.04 31.92 3.76
N ALA A 34 -12.10 32.74 3.59
CA ALA A 34 -13.22 32.77 4.52
C ALA A 34 -14.00 31.45 4.48
N CYS A 35 -14.50 31.01 5.64
CA CYS A 35 -15.35 29.83 5.71
C CYS A 35 -16.72 30.09 5.06
N PRO A 36 -17.31 29.08 4.38
CA PRO A 36 -18.67 29.19 3.88
C PRO A 36 -19.67 29.45 5.01
N ALA A 37 -20.68 30.30 4.76
CA ALA A 37 -21.74 30.58 5.74
C ALA A 37 -22.61 29.36 6.07
N PHE A 38 -22.66 28.38 5.17
CA PHE A 38 -23.36 27.11 5.34
C PHE A 38 -22.41 25.95 5.06
N LEU A 39 -22.60 24.83 5.75
CA LEU A 39 -21.79 23.64 5.54
C LEU A 39 -22.06 23.01 4.15
N ILE A 40 -21.13 23.29 3.24
CA ILE A 40 -21.05 22.77 1.88
C ILE A 40 -19.97 21.68 1.85
N PHE A 41 -20.19 20.66 1.03
CA PHE A 41 -19.25 19.54 0.88
C PHE A 41 -18.51 19.63 -0.44
N GLU A 42 -17.19 19.71 -0.40
CA GLU A 42 -16.37 19.57 -1.61
C GLU A 42 -16.27 18.09 -2.00
N ASN A 43 -16.70 17.74 -3.21
CA ASN A 43 -16.56 16.37 -3.69
C ASN A 43 -15.11 16.08 -4.09
N VAL A 44 -14.56 14.99 -3.55
CA VAL A 44 -13.25 14.46 -3.91
C VAL A 44 -13.34 12.96 -4.08
N ALA A 45 -12.59 12.42 -5.03
CA ALA A 45 -12.63 11.01 -5.37
C ALA A 45 -11.23 10.40 -5.34
N TYR A 46 -11.13 9.19 -4.82
CA TYR A 46 -9.90 8.43 -4.75
C TYR A 46 -10.15 6.97 -5.12
N LEU A 47 -9.12 6.29 -5.60
CA LEU A 47 -9.18 4.84 -5.79
C LEU A 47 -8.91 4.14 -4.45
N ALA A 48 -9.54 2.99 -4.21
CA ALA A 48 -9.20 2.16 -3.04
C ALA A 48 -7.71 1.77 -3.03
N ASP A 49 -7.20 1.55 -1.82
CA ASP A 49 -5.80 1.32 -1.46
C ASP A 49 -4.86 2.52 -1.65
N MET A 50 -5.38 3.68 -2.06
CA MET A 50 -4.62 4.92 -2.12
C MET A 50 -4.54 5.64 -0.77
N THR A 51 -3.53 6.49 -0.58
CA THR A 51 -3.42 7.44 0.51
C THR A 51 -3.89 8.78 0.00
N PHE A 52 -4.75 9.47 0.74
CA PHE A 52 -5.21 10.81 0.39
C PHE A 52 -5.02 11.80 1.53
N GLU A 53 -4.92 13.08 1.20
CA GLU A 53 -4.77 14.18 2.14
C GLU A 53 -5.94 15.17 1.96
N LEU A 54 -6.62 15.50 3.05
CA LEU A 54 -7.71 16.46 3.11
C LEU A 54 -7.26 17.66 3.94
N PRO A 55 -6.95 18.81 3.32
CA PRO A 55 -6.63 20.01 4.07
C PRO A 55 -7.89 20.64 4.66
N CYS A 56 -7.83 21.13 5.90
CA CYS A 56 -8.87 22.02 6.40
C CYS A 56 -8.62 23.41 5.78
N LYS A 57 -9.45 23.83 4.83
CA LYS A 57 -9.19 25.01 3.99
C LYS A 57 -9.51 26.34 4.67
N CYS A 58 -10.30 26.32 5.74
CA CYS A 58 -10.73 27.53 6.45
C CYS A 58 -10.91 27.21 7.95
N LYS A 59 -10.79 28.23 8.79
CA LYS A 59 -10.97 28.14 10.24
C LYS A 59 -11.34 29.54 10.76
N PRO A 60 -12.37 29.70 11.61
CA PRO A 60 -12.68 30.98 12.25
C PRO A 60 -11.53 31.45 13.15
N GLU A 61 -11.39 32.75 13.32
CA GLU A 61 -10.31 33.35 14.15
C GLU A 61 -10.41 32.92 15.62
N GLU A 62 -11.62 32.65 16.11
CA GLU A 62 -11.90 32.27 17.49
C GLU A 62 -11.51 30.81 17.80
N ALA A 63 -11.36 29.97 16.77
CA ALA A 63 -10.97 28.59 16.97
C ALA A 63 -9.45 28.52 17.23
N SER A 64 -9.00 27.77 18.24
CA SER A 64 -7.58 27.56 18.53
C SER A 64 -7.02 26.30 17.87
N SER A 65 -7.85 25.27 17.68
CA SER A 65 -7.47 23.97 17.11
C SER A 65 -8.45 23.51 16.02
N VAL A 66 -8.05 22.48 15.26
CA VAL A 66 -8.89 21.82 14.25
C VAL A 66 -9.05 20.36 14.64
N VAL A 67 -10.30 19.92 14.74
CA VAL A 67 -10.70 18.56 15.06
C VAL A 67 -11.34 17.95 13.81
N TRP A 68 -10.99 16.71 13.50
CA TRP A 68 -11.54 16.00 12.33
C TRP A 68 -12.60 15.00 12.77
N TYR A 69 -13.71 15.00 12.03
CA TYR A 69 -14.84 14.11 12.25
C TYR A 69 -15.15 13.35 10.96
N PHE A 70 -15.59 12.10 11.12
CA PHE A 70 -16.08 11.26 10.05
C PHE A 70 -17.53 10.88 10.28
N GLN A 71 -18.35 11.04 9.25
CA GLN A 71 -19.75 10.62 9.24
C GLN A 71 -20.02 9.78 7.99
N LYS A 72 -20.56 8.58 8.19
CA LYS A 72 -20.94 7.73 7.05
C LYS A 72 -22.19 8.26 6.33
N ASN A 73 -23.12 8.81 7.10
CA ASN A 73 -24.36 9.41 6.65
C ASN A 73 -24.58 10.72 7.43
N LEU A 74 -24.78 11.85 6.73
CA LEU A 74 -25.05 13.15 7.34
C LEU A 74 -26.26 13.20 8.30
N HIS A 75 -27.23 12.32 8.11
CA HIS A 75 -28.44 12.24 8.93
C HIS A 75 -28.35 11.13 10.01
N GLY A 76 -27.20 10.46 10.11
CA GLY A 76 -26.96 9.44 11.13
C GLY A 76 -26.49 10.07 12.44
N HIS A 77 -26.83 9.42 13.56
CA HIS A 77 -26.33 9.83 14.88
C HIS A 77 -24.86 9.42 15.13
N GLU A 78 -24.28 8.59 14.25
CA GLU A 78 -22.91 8.10 14.38
C GLU A 78 -21.92 9.08 13.76
N THR A 79 -21.28 9.88 14.63
CA THR A 79 -20.12 10.71 14.26
C THR A 79 -18.88 10.16 14.95
N THR A 80 -17.88 9.78 14.16
CA THR A 80 -16.60 9.29 14.68
C THR A 80 -15.61 10.45 14.75
N VAL A 81 -15.03 10.69 15.92
CA VAL A 81 -13.93 11.65 16.08
C VAL A 81 -12.64 10.98 15.63
N LEU A 82 -11.95 11.59 14.66
CA LEU A 82 -10.70 11.08 14.07
C LEU A 82 -9.45 11.73 14.69
N THR A 83 -9.55 12.40 15.83
CA THR A 83 -8.43 13.13 16.45
C THR A 83 -8.30 12.74 17.92
N ASP A 84 -7.08 12.58 18.43
CA ASP A 84 -6.82 12.93 19.82
C ASP A 84 -6.92 14.45 19.96
N PHE A 85 -7.44 14.97 21.07
CA PHE A 85 -7.67 16.41 21.23
C PHE A 85 -6.37 17.26 21.21
N ASN A 86 -5.20 16.63 21.03
CA ASN A 86 -3.87 17.25 20.90
C ASN A 86 -3.26 17.19 19.49
N GLY A 87 -3.87 16.50 18.51
CA GLY A 87 -3.37 16.42 17.14
C GLY A 87 -2.05 15.67 16.96
N THR A 88 -1.73 14.73 17.87
CA THR A 88 -0.41 14.08 17.99
C THR A 88 -0.35 12.64 17.51
N VAL A 89 -1.44 12.08 16.98
CA VAL A 89 -1.42 10.70 16.47
C VAL A 89 -0.63 10.60 15.15
N ILE A 90 0.63 10.17 15.29
CA ILE A 90 1.46 9.68 14.20
C ILE A 90 1.27 8.17 14.16
N VAL A 91 0.43 7.68 13.25
CA VAL A 91 0.39 6.24 12.94
C VAL A 91 1.61 5.92 12.09
N ASP A 92 2.47 5.01 12.57
CA ASP A 92 3.54 4.46 11.75
C ASP A 92 2.93 3.70 10.55
N SER A 93 3.13 4.27 9.36
CA SER A 93 2.66 3.73 8.08
C SER A 93 3.14 2.29 7.82
N SER A 94 4.21 1.83 8.50
CA SER A 94 4.80 0.51 8.33
C SER A 94 3.89 -0.66 8.77
N HIS A 95 2.84 -0.38 9.56
CA HIS A 95 1.95 -1.40 10.14
C HIS A 95 0.49 -1.34 9.65
N VAL A 96 0.18 -0.50 8.64
CA VAL A 96 -1.18 -0.31 8.13
C VAL A 96 -1.58 -1.44 7.17
N ARG A 97 -2.46 -2.34 7.62
CA ARG A 97 -3.02 -3.45 6.80
C ARG A 97 -4.32 -3.02 6.11
N ALA A 98 -4.52 -3.41 4.85
CA ALA A 98 -5.81 -3.24 4.18
C ALA A 98 -6.92 -3.95 4.98
N GLY A 99 -8.07 -3.30 5.14
CA GLY A 99 -9.18 -3.80 5.94
C GLY A 99 -9.09 -3.56 7.45
N SER A 100 -8.05 -2.86 7.96
CA SER A 100 -8.08 -2.36 9.35
C SER A 100 -9.00 -1.14 9.49
N ASP A 101 -9.55 -0.96 10.69
CA ASP A 101 -10.44 0.16 11.02
C ASP A 101 -9.81 1.52 10.64
N LEU A 102 -10.63 2.47 10.18
CA LEU A 102 -10.21 3.81 9.76
C LEU A 102 -9.36 4.47 10.85
N LEU A 103 -9.75 4.28 12.12
CA LEU A 103 -9.07 4.82 13.30
C LEU A 103 -7.61 4.37 13.45
N LYS A 104 -7.18 3.32 12.75
CA LYS A 104 -5.81 2.79 12.78
C LYS A 104 -5.00 3.18 11.55
N ARG A 105 -5.54 4.01 10.66
CA ARG A 105 -4.99 4.29 9.32
C ARG A 105 -5.02 5.76 8.93
N PHE A 106 -5.04 6.68 9.88
CA PHE A 106 -4.95 8.10 9.56
C PHE A 106 -3.81 8.76 10.35
N SER A 107 -3.37 9.92 9.89
CA SER A 107 -2.53 10.83 10.65
C SER A 107 -2.96 12.26 10.34
N ILE A 108 -2.63 13.19 11.23
CA ILE A 108 -2.95 14.61 11.04
C ILE A 108 -1.66 15.39 11.03
N ARG A 109 -1.48 16.18 9.98
CA ARG A 109 -0.30 16.99 9.78
C ARG A 109 -0.72 18.39 9.36
N MET A 110 -0.31 19.41 10.13
CA MET A 110 -0.59 20.82 9.81
C MET A 110 -2.08 21.06 9.49
N PHE A 111 -2.97 20.54 10.36
CA PHE A 111 -4.45 20.60 10.24
C PHE A 111 -5.06 19.81 9.05
N SER A 112 -4.25 19.10 8.28
CA SER A 112 -4.70 18.23 7.20
C SER A 112 -4.83 16.80 7.69
N LEU A 113 -5.93 16.14 7.31
CA LEU A 113 -6.15 14.72 7.58
C LEU A 113 -5.54 13.90 6.46
N ILE A 114 -4.67 12.96 6.80
CA ILE A 114 -4.07 12.01 5.87
C ILE A 114 -4.64 10.64 6.18
N VAL A 115 -5.31 10.00 5.21
CA VAL A 115 -5.85 8.65 5.35
C VAL A 115 -5.03 7.70 4.49
N PHE A 116 -4.42 6.69 5.11
CA PHE A 116 -3.58 5.70 4.46
C PHE A 116 -4.40 4.49 3.99
N ARG A 117 -4.09 4.00 2.78
CA ARG A 117 -4.69 2.79 2.20
C ARG A 117 -6.23 2.79 2.30
N ALA A 118 -6.84 3.87 1.82
CA ALA A 118 -8.27 4.10 1.81
C ALA A 118 -9.06 2.89 1.32
N GLN A 119 -10.18 2.60 1.95
CA GLN A 119 -11.07 1.50 1.60
C GLN A 119 -12.43 2.06 1.16
N GLU A 120 -13.22 1.31 0.39
CA GLU A 120 -14.56 1.74 -0.05
C GLU A 120 -15.47 2.14 1.12
N ARG A 121 -15.29 1.51 2.28
CA ARG A 121 -16.03 1.84 3.50
C ARG A 121 -15.64 3.21 4.09
N ASP A 122 -14.48 3.73 3.74
CA ASP A 122 -13.97 5.03 4.16
C ASP A 122 -14.65 6.17 3.36
N SER A 123 -15.45 5.87 2.32
CA SER A 123 -16.28 6.88 1.65
C SER A 123 -17.32 7.47 2.60
N GLY A 124 -17.47 8.80 2.60
CA GLY A 124 -18.36 9.50 3.51
C GLY A 124 -17.99 10.98 3.67
N HIS A 125 -18.53 11.59 4.71
CA HIS A 125 -18.32 13.00 5.00
C HIS A 125 -17.19 13.17 6.00
N TYR A 126 -16.19 13.96 5.62
CA TYR A 126 -15.06 14.33 6.48
C TYR A 126 -15.17 15.80 6.81
N LEU A 127 -15.28 16.11 8.08
CA LEU A 127 -15.59 17.45 8.58
C LEU A 127 -14.43 17.94 9.43
N CYS A 128 -13.98 19.17 9.20
CA CYS A 128 -13.10 19.85 10.13
C CYS A 128 -13.88 20.91 10.93
N GLY A 129 -13.65 20.96 12.24
CA GLY A 129 -14.40 21.79 13.18
C GLY A 129 -13.68 22.05 14.50
N THR A 130 -14.39 22.63 15.48
CA THR A 130 -13.91 22.77 16.86
C THR A 130 -14.07 21.48 17.66
N LYS A 131 -13.48 21.44 18.86
CA LYS A 131 -13.69 20.37 19.84
C LYS A 131 -15.15 20.26 20.33
N GLU A 132 -15.91 21.37 20.30
CA GLU A 132 -17.33 21.44 20.64
C GLU A 132 -18.24 20.91 19.52
N GLY A 133 -17.68 20.51 18.38
CA GLY A 133 -18.46 19.98 17.26
C GLY A 133 -19.05 21.05 16.33
N LEU A 134 -18.51 22.27 16.34
CA LEU A 134 -18.86 23.31 15.36
C LEU A 134 -18.05 23.08 14.07
N PHE A 135 -18.73 22.70 13.00
CA PHE A 135 -18.08 22.38 11.71
C PHE A 135 -17.89 23.63 10.85
N PHE A 136 -16.70 23.73 10.23
CA PHE A 136 -16.32 24.87 9.38
C PHE A 136 -16.26 24.52 7.91
N TYR A 137 -15.79 23.30 7.60
CA TYR A 137 -15.56 22.83 6.25
C TYR A 137 -15.79 21.33 6.16
N GLY A 138 -16.25 20.86 5.00
CA GLY A 138 -16.56 19.45 4.79
C GLY A 138 -16.16 18.95 3.41
N TYR A 139 -15.74 17.69 3.35
CA TYR A 139 -15.54 16.93 2.13
C TYR A 139 -16.59 15.84 2.00
N ASP A 140 -17.05 15.60 0.78
CA ASP A 140 -17.75 14.38 0.39
C ASP A 140 -16.73 13.49 -0.35
N VAL A 141 -16.19 12.51 0.37
CA VAL A 141 -15.13 11.65 -0.13
C VAL A 141 -15.74 10.39 -0.72
N ASP A 142 -15.44 10.12 -1.98
CA ASP A 142 -15.76 8.88 -2.66
C ASP A 142 -14.50 8.03 -2.91
N VAL A 143 -14.38 6.93 -2.18
CA VAL A 143 -13.34 5.91 -2.40
C VAL A 143 -13.92 4.81 -3.30
N GLN A 144 -13.51 4.81 -4.57
CA GLN A 144 -14.02 3.89 -5.58
C GLN A 144 -13.32 2.51 -5.52
N PRO A 145 -14.06 1.41 -5.74
CA PRO A 145 -13.56 0.04 -5.61
C PRO A 145 -12.45 -0.33 -6.60
N THR A 146 -11.47 -1.09 -6.15
CA THR A 146 -10.46 -1.74 -7.02
C THR A 146 -10.88 -3.12 -7.54
N ARG A 147 -11.96 -3.71 -6.98
CA ARG A 147 -12.36 -5.11 -7.27
C ARG A 147 -12.79 -5.35 -8.73
N GLN A 148 -13.28 -4.33 -9.41
CA GLN A 148 -13.81 -4.41 -10.79
C GLN A 148 -13.14 -3.40 -11.73
N ILE A 149 -11.93 -2.97 -11.41
CA ILE A 149 -11.21 -1.96 -12.18
C ILE A 149 -10.86 -2.46 -13.58
N THR A 150 -11.07 -1.62 -14.59
CA THR A 150 -10.73 -1.94 -15.98
C THR A 150 -9.30 -1.50 -16.25
N VAL A 151 -8.47 -2.40 -16.77
CA VAL A 151 -7.07 -2.09 -17.09
C VAL A 151 -6.88 -2.13 -18.60
N ALA A 152 -6.40 -1.03 -19.17
CA ALA A 152 -6.06 -0.91 -20.58
C ALA A 152 -4.54 -0.80 -20.75
N PHE A 153 -3.95 -1.80 -21.42
CA PHE A 153 -2.56 -1.77 -21.86
C PHE A 153 -2.49 -1.17 -23.27
N LEU A 154 -2.17 0.12 -23.35
CA LEU A 154 -2.21 0.87 -24.61
C LEU A 154 -1.20 0.34 -25.63
N ASP A 155 -0.10 -0.25 -25.18
CA ASP A 155 0.91 -0.88 -26.06
C ASP A 155 0.36 -2.13 -26.81
N ASN A 156 -0.79 -2.66 -26.38
CA ASN A 156 -1.46 -3.83 -26.97
C ASN A 156 -2.76 -3.43 -27.69
N ASP A 157 -2.88 -2.17 -28.12
CA ASP A 157 -4.09 -1.62 -28.76
C ASP A 157 -5.38 -1.78 -27.93
N GLN A 158 -5.23 -1.86 -26.60
CA GLN A 158 -6.37 -1.83 -25.68
C GLN A 158 -6.76 -0.38 -25.42
N HIS A 159 -8.06 -0.14 -25.35
CA HIS A 159 -8.62 1.18 -25.18
C HIS A 159 -9.36 1.29 -23.84
N VAL A 160 -9.42 2.50 -23.32
CA VAL A 160 -10.27 2.85 -22.18
C VAL A 160 -11.74 2.85 -22.63
N GLN A 161 -12.66 2.69 -21.69
CA GLN A 161 -14.08 2.64 -21.99
C GLN A 161 -14.59 3.99 -22.51
N GLU A 162 -15.43 3.94 -23.54
CA GLU A 162 -16.17 5.11 -24.02
C GLU A 162 -17.20 5.58 -22.99
N ASP A 163 -17.60 6.84 -23.09
CA ASP A 163 -18.59 7.43 -22.18
C ASP A 163 -19.97 6.80 -22.37
N TYR A 164 -20.67 6.57 -21.26
CA TYR A 164 -21.99 5.97 -21.26
C TYR A 164 -23.05 7.06 -21.03
N THR A 165 -23.91 7.29 -22.00
CA THR A 165 -24.91 8.36 -21.96
C THR A 165 -26.32 7.80 -21.87
N GLU A 166 -27.07 8.21 -20.86
CA GLU A 166 -28.50 8.02 -20.72
C GLU A 166 -29.25 9.36 -20.81
N LYS A 167 -30.59 9.31 -20.81
CA LYS A 167 -31.43 10.51 -20.89
C LYS A 167 -31.22 11.48 -19.72
N GLU A 168 -30.93 10.96 -18.52
CA GLU A 168 -30.88 11.75 -17.29
C GLU A 168 -29.45 12.04 -16.80
N PHE A 169 -28.47 11.28 -17.28
CA PHE A 169 -27.08 11.40 -16.84
C PHE A 169 -26.09 10.85 -17.88
N THR A 170 -24.84 11.29 -17.75
CA THR A 170 -23.70 10.79 -18.52
C THR A 170 -22.63 10.29 -17.56
N LEU A 171 -22.13 9.06 -17.77
CA LEU A 171 -21.02 8.47 -17.05
C LEU A 171 -19.77 8.52 -17.89
N PHE A 172 -18.69 9.01 -17.31
CA PHE A 172 -17.41 9.13 -17.97
C PHE A 172 -16.28 8.91 -16.97
N THR A 173 -15.08 8.67 -17.49
CA THR A 173 -13.89 8.53 -16.67
C THR A 173 -13.05 9.79 -16.74
N THR A 174 -12.79 10.41 -15.59
CA THR A 174 -11.79 11.47 -15.52
C THR A 174 -10.45 10.86 -15.15
N PHE A 175 -9.48 10.98 -16.05
CA PHE A 175 -8.12 10.50 -15.82
C PHE A 175 -7.26 11.57 -15.16
N TRP A 176 -6.42 11.12 -14.23
CA TRP A 176 -5.27 11.89 -13.79
C TRP A 176 -4.24 12.00 -14.91
N ASP A 177 -3.29 12.91 -14.72
CA ASP A 177 -2.13 13.01 -15.58
C ASP A 177 -1.34 11.70 -15.59
N TRP A 178 -0.60 11.50 -16.68
CA TRP A 178 0.34 10.39 -16.76
C TRP A 178 1.41 10.55 -15.69
N SER A 179 1.66 9.48 -14.95
CA SER A 179 2.82 9.41 -14.06
C SER A 179 4.12 9.61 -14.84
N SER A 180 5.18 10.02 -14.16
CA SER A 180 6.54 9.89 -14.70
C SER A 180 6.83 8.44 -15.09
N CYS A 181 7.91 8.23 -15.86
CA CYS A 181 8.36 6.88 -16.18
C CYS A 181 8.84 6.18 -14.90
N ASP A 182 8.33 4.98 -14.59
CA ASP A 182 8.63 4.30 -13.33
C ASP A 182 10.11 3.85 -13.20
N ARG A 183 10.85 3.83 -14.31
CA ARG A 183 12.28 3.51 -14.40
C ARG A 183 12.98 4.45 -15.37
N CYS A 184 14.25 4.72 -15.11
CA CYS A 184 15.12 5.44 -16.03
C CYS A 184 16.19 4.51 -16.65
N GLY A 185 16.74 4.90 -17.80
CA GLY A 185 17.84 4.20 -18.50
C GLY A 185 17.46 2.84 -19.11
N VAL A 186 16.25 2.36 -18.83
CA VAL A 186 15.69 1.10 -19.32
C VAL A 186 14.21 1.30 -19.62
N ARG A 187 13.59 0.33 -20.31
CA ARG A 187 12.13 0.32 -20.53
C ARG A 187 11.40 0.32 -19.18
N GLY A 188 10.62 1.38 -18.93
CA GLY A 188 9.70 1.52 -17.81
C GLY A 188 8.23 1.51 -18.27
N GLU A 189 7.34 1.79 -17.34
CA GLU A 189 5.89 1.97 -17.57
C GLU A 189 5.43 3.32 -16.99
N GLN A 190 4.52 3.99 -17.70
CA GLN A 190 3.70 5.08 -17.16
C GLN A 190 2.29 4.58 -16.89
N ARG A 191 1.62 5.17 -15.91
CA ARG A 191 0.24 4.88 -15.61
C ARG A 191 -0.56 6.16 -15.40
N ARG A 192 -1.85 6.10 -15.69
CA ARG A 192 -2.83 7.08 -15.22
C ARG A 192 -4.04 6.37 -14.66
N ILE A 193 -4.58 6.90 -13.57
CA ILE A 193 -5.77 6.38 -12.90
C ILE A 193 -6.96 7.20 -13.37
N GLY A 194 -8.01 6.51 -13.78
CA GLY A 194 -9.29 7.07 -14.14
C GLY A 194 -10.34 6.71 -13.09
N LEU A 195 -11.10 7.70 -12.64
CA LEU A 195 -12.20 7.52 -11.69
C LEU A 195 -13.53 7.78 -12.39
N CYS A 196 -14.59 7.10 -11.94
CA CYS A 196 -15.94 7.26 -12.48
C CYS A 196 -16.54 8.59 -12.02
N TYR A 197 -17.00 9.39 -12.97
CA TYR A 197 -17.79 10.60 -12.73
C TYR A 197 -19.13 10.52 -13.43
N VAL A 198 -20.10 11.24 -12.87
CA VAL A 198 -21.44 11.38 -13.42
C VAL A 198 -21.75 12.85 -13.63
N GLN A 199 -22.26 13.17 -14.82
CA GLN A 199 -22.82 14.47 -15.15
C GLN A 199 -24.35 14.39 -15.16
N SER A 200 -25.03 15.25 -14.39
CA SER A 200 -26.49 15.35 -14.42
C SER A 200 -26.97 16.68 -13.83
N ALA A 201 -28.05 17.24 -14.38
CA ALA A 201 -28.74 18.39 -13.80
C ALA A 201 -29.50 18.04 -12.50
N GLN A 202 -29.63 16.75 -12.16
CA GLN A 202 -30.37 16.27 -10.99
C GLN A 202 -29.50 16.10 -9.74
N LEU A 203 -28.21 16.47 -9.80
CA LEU A 203 -27.30 16.38 -8.66
C LEU A 203 -27.68 17.36 -7.54
N ARG A 204 -27.43 16.96 -6.28
CA ARG A 204 -27.77 17.78 -5.12
C ARG A 204 -26.83 19.01 -5.00
N PRO A 205 -27.35 20.25 -5.00
CA PRO A 205 -26.51 21.47 -5.00
C PRO A 205 -25.64 21.67 -3.75
N ARG A 206 -25.95 20.99 -2.64
CA ARG A 206 -25.19 21.09 -1.38
C ARG A 206 -23.75 20.55 -1.50
N TYR A 207 -23.47 19.80 -2.56
CA TYR A 207 -22.17 19.23 -2.86
C TYR A 207 -21.53 20.07 -3.96
N ARG A 208 -20.47 20.80 -3.60
CA ARG A 208 -19.72 21.64 -4.53
C ARG A 208 -18.67 20.77 -5.24
N THR A 209 -18.56 20.97 -6.54
CA THR A 209 -17.61 20.27 -7.39
C THR A 209 -16.85 21.27 -8.23
N ALA A 210 -15.73 20.84 -8.84
CA ALA A 210 -14.91 21.71 -9.69
C ALA A 210 -15.65 22.14 -10.96
N LEU A 211 -16.55 21.29 -11.46
CA LEU A 211 -17.35 21.53 -12.66
C LEU A 211 -18.84 21.44 -12.33
N PRO A 212 -19.67 22.37 -12.81
CA PRO A 212 -21.10 22.35 -12.53
C PRO A 212 -21.72 21.05 -13.05
N ASN A 213 -22.69 20.51 -12.30
CA ASN A 213 -23.42 19.29 -12.64
C ASN A 213 -22.56 18.02 -12.80
N VAL A 214 -21.33 18.01 -12.30
CA VAL A 214 -20.45 16.83 -12.32
C VAL A 214 -20.09 16.43 -10.89
N THR A 215 -20.13 15.13 -10.56
CA THR A 215 -19.65 14.59 -9.27
C THR A 215 -19.12 13.17 -9.44
N SER A 216 -18.36 12.67 -8.45
CA SER A 216 -17.91 11.27 -8.44
C SER A 216 -19.08 10.29 -8.34
N CYS A 217 -19.00 9.13 -9.00
CA CYS A 217 -20.12 8.19 -9.10
C CYS A 217 -20.64 7.64 -7.76
N GLY A 218 -19.80 7.53 -6.73
CA GLY A 218 -20.18 7.12 -5.37
C GLY A 218 -20.49 8.28 -4.43
N SER A 219 -20.50 9.53 -4.92
CA SER A 219 -20.83 10.73 -4.15
C SER A 219 -22.25 10.67 -3.59
N ARG A 220 -22.46 11.27 -2.42
CA ARG A 220 -23.79 11.46 -1.84
C ARG A 220 -24.61 12.55 -2.53
N ALA A 221 -24.01 13.27 -3.47
CA ALA A 221 -24.70 14.18 -4.37
C ALA A 221 -25.57 13.45 -5.40
N VAL A 222 -25.24 12.20 -5.71
CA VAL A 222 -25.96 11.37 -6.68
C VAL A 222 -27.32 10.93 -6.12
N PRO A 223 -28.43 11.16 -6.84
CA PRO A 223 -29.75 10.71 -6.41
C PRO A 223 -29.84 9.19 -6.25
N ALA A 224 -30.53 8.73 -5.21
CA ALA A 224 -30.72 7.28 -4.95
C ALA A 224 -31.53 6.55 -6.05
N ARG A 225 -32.26 7.29 -6.89
CA ARG A 225 -32.99 6.75 -8.05
C ARG A 225 -32.08 6.34 -9.20
N PHE A 226 -30.85 6.88 -9.25
CA PHE A 226 -29.92 6.48 -10.28
C PHE A 226 -29.52 5.03 -10.05
N PRO A 227 -29.33 4.25 -11.14
CA PRO A 227 -28.79 2.90 -11.00
C PRO A 227 -27.47 2.97 -10.24
N ARG A 228 -27.06 1.86 -9.63
CA ARG A 228 -25.73 1.80 -8.99
C ARG A 228 -24.67 2.02 -10.06
N LEU A 229 -24.24 3.27 -10.23
CA LEU A 229 -23.43 3.73 -11.35
C LEU A 229 -22.09 2.99 -11.43
N LEU A 230 -21.53 2.62 -10.28
CA LEU A 230 -20.30 1.81 -10.19
C LEU A 230 -20.45 0.38 -10.74
N HIS A 231 -21.67 -0.14 -10.93
CA HIS A 231 -21.92 -1.39 -11.66
C HIS A 231 -21.96 -1.19 -13.18
N LEU A 232 -22.29 0.02 -13.64
CA LEU A 232 -22.32 0.37 -15.07
C LEU A 232 -20.93 0.81 -15.56
N ARG A 233 -20.19 1.52 -14.71
CA ARG A 233 -18.84 2.01 -15.02
C ARG A 233 -17.94 1.86 -13.81
N SER A 234 -16.86 1.11 -13.97
CA SER A 234 -15.82 0.96 -12.94
C SER A 234 -14.68 1.94 -13.16
N PRO A 235 -13.85 2.20 -12.13
CA PRO A 235 -12.59 2.93 -12.33
C PRO A 235 -11.73 2.24 -13.39
N GLU A 236 -10.82 3.01 -13.98
CA GLU A 236 -9.97 2.55 -15.06
C GLU A 236 -8.50 2.85 -14.79
N VAL A 237 -7.61 2.04 -15.34
CA VAL A 237 -6.17 2.30 -15.30
C VAL A 237 -5.61 2.07 -16.69
N ALA A 238 -5.03 3.13 -17.26
CA ALA A 238 -4.32 3.03 -18.52
C ALA A 238 -2.82 2.95 -18.26
N ILE A 239 -2.15 2.02 -18.94
CA ILE A 239 -0.72 1.76 -18.80
C ILE A 239 -0.08 1.74 -20.19
N ARG A 240 1.08 2.36 -20.31
CA ARG A 240 1.91 2.35 -21.52
C ARG A 240 3.38 2.24 -21.17
N SER A 241 4.19 1.76 -22.10
CA SER A 241 5.64 1.74 -21.93
C SER A 241 6.24 3.13 -22.11
N CYS A 242 7.39 3.34 -21.48
CA CYS A 242 8.19 4.55 -21.62
C CYS A 242 9.68 4.23 -21.60
N LEU A 243 10.47 5.17 -22.10
CA LEU A 243 11.92 5.19 -21.98
C LEU A 243 12.33 6.61 -21.57
N ALA A 244 12.91 6.75 -20.38
CA ALA A 244 13.37 8.03 -19.87
C ALA A 244 14.87 7.96 -19.54
N PRO A 245 15.66 9.02 -19.79
CA PRO A 245 17.03 9.10 -19.32
C PRO A 245 17.08 9.15 -17.79
N CYS A 246 18.17 8.68 -17.20
CA CYS A 246 18.37 8.83 -15.75
C CYS A 246 18.81 10.24 -15.42
N PRO A 247 18.29 10.83 -14.33
CA PRO A 247 18.81 12.11 -13.84
C PRO A 247 20.30 11.96 -13.53
N GLU A 248 21.07 12.98 -13.91
CA GLU A 248 22.47 13.06 -13.55
C GLU A 248 22.57 13.20 -12.03
N LYS A 249 23.37 12.34 -11.40
CA LYS A 249 23.60 12.44 -9.96
C LYS A 249 24.53 13.61 -9.70
N GLU A 250 24.07 14.61 -8.95
CA GLU A 250 24.95 15.64 -8.43
C GLU A 250 26.09 14.99 -7.64
N VAL A 251 27.32 15.27 -8.07
CA VAL A 251 28.52 14.79 -7.38
C VAL A 251 28.57 15.52 -6.04
N PRO A 252 28.62 14.82 -4.89
CA PRO A 252 28.71 15.48 -3.60
C PRO A 252 29.92 16.41 -3.56
N GLU A 253 29.74 17.64 -3.06
CA GLU A 253 30.82 18.60 -2.86
C GLU A 253 31.98 17.97 -2.06
N GLU A 254 33.21 18.40 -2.39
CA GLU A 254 34.50 17.81 -2.00
C GLU A 254 34.64 17.48 -0.49
N GLY A 255 33.87 18.15 0.38
CA GLY A 255 33.83 17.90 1.82
C GLY A 255 33.34 16.50 2.22
N VAL A 256 32.36 15.92 1.50
CA VAL A 256 31.84 14.56 1.77
C VAL A 256 32.78 13.48 1.23
N GLN A 257 33.54 13.80 0.17
CA GLN A 257 34.60 12.93 -0.34
C GLN A 257 35.72 12.76 0.71
N SER A 258 35.99 13.77 1.54
CA SER A 258 37.01 13.70 2.59
C SER A 258 36.73 12.63 3.66
N ILE A 259 35.47 12.44 4.07
CA ILE A 259 35.07 11.43 5.07
C ILE A 259 35.21 10.03 4.47
N SER A 260 34.86 9.86 3.19
CA SER A 260 35.06 8.59 2.48
C SER A 260 36.54 8.23 2.29
N ASN A 261 37.42 9.23 2.19
CA ASN A 261 38.87 9.05 2.11
C ASN A 261 39.51 8.66 3.46
N ILE A 262 38.90 8.99 4.60
CA ILE A 262 39.39 8.55 5.92
C ILE A 262 39.14 7.03 6.09
N VAL A 263 37.99 6.52 5.64
CA VAL A 263 37.69 5.08 5.62
C VAL A 263 38.58 4.34 4.60
N TYR A 264 38.95 5.00 3.50
CA TYR A 264 39.82 4.46 2.45
C TYR A 264 41.24 4.11 2.92
N LYS A 265 41.74 4.74 4.00
CA LYS A 265 43.08 4.44 4.55
C LYS A 265 43.16 3.16 5.38
N LEU A 266 42.06 2.44 5.63
CA LEU A 266 42.03 1.22 6.47
C LEU A 266 41.87 -0.12 5.72
N GLY A 267 41.91 -0.13 4.39
CA GLY A 267 41.78 -1.35 3.58
C GLY A 267 40.48 -1.42 2.78
N GLU A 268 40.47 -2.31 1.78
CA GLU A 268 39.54 -2.43 0.64
C GLU A 268 38.16 -1.75 0.79
N LYS A 269 37.81 -0.94 -0.23
CA LYS A 269 36.50 -0.27 -0.32
C LYS A 269 35.38 -1.30 -0.15
N PRO A 270 34.62 -1.29 0.96
CA PRO A 270 33.47 -2.17 1.07
C PRO A 270 32.52 -1.81 -0.09
N GLN A 271 32.05 -2.81 -0.83
CA GLN A 271 31.03 -2.61 -1.86
C GLN A 271 29.75 -2.16 -1.15
N LEU A 272 29.60 -0.84 -0.99
CA LEU A 272 28.40 -0.25 -0.42
C LEU A 272 27.23 -0.54 -1.37
N PRO A 273 26.10 -1.04 -0.85
CA PRO A 273 24.94 -1.29 -1.66
C PRO A 273 24.48 0.02 -2.28
N ARG A 274 24.04 -0.02 -3.55
CA ARG A 274 23.62 1.16 -4.31
C ARG A 274 22.46 1.93 -3.64
N VAL A 275 21.70 1.25 -2.77
CA VAL A 275 20.57 1.77 -2.01
C VAL A 275 20.46 1.07 -0.65
N PRO A 276 19.79 1.66 0.34
CA PRO A 276 19.50 1.01 1.62
C PRO A 276 18.73 -0.31 1.42
N ILE A 277 19.12 -1.36 2.15
CA ILE A 277 18.48 -2.68 2.09
C ILE A 277 17.82 -3.01 3.43
N GLN A 278 16.51 -3.25 3.40
CA GLN A 278 15.74 -3.76 4.55
C GLN A 278 15.70 -5.29 4.52
N TYR A 279 15.97 -5.93 5.65
CA TYR A 279 15.98 -7.40 5.75
C TYR A 279 14.67 -7.89 6.35
N HIS A 280 13.97 -8.76 5.61
CA HIS A 280 12.72 -9.37 6.06
C HIS A 280 12.87 -10.88 6.12
N SER A 281 12.57 -11.44 7.29
CA SER A 281 12.52 -12.88 7.51
C SER A 281 11.06 -13.31 7.63
N GLN A 282 10.61 -14.17 6.72
CA GLN A 282 9.22 -14.62 6.66
C GLN A 282 9.11 -16.14 6.80
N PRO A 283 8.19 -16.67 7.63
CA PRO A 283 7.91 -18.09 7.66
C PRO A 283 7.25 -18.53 6.34
N PRO A 284 7.37 -19.80 5.94
CA PRO A 284 6.72 -20.30 4.73
C PRO A 284 5.21 -20.18 4.86
N LYS A 285 4.55 -19.94 3.70
CA LYS A 285 3.09 -19.77 3.58
C LYS A 285 2.52 -18.51 4.26
N SER A 286 3.33 -17.63 4.83
CA SER A 286 2.84 -16.30 5.23
C SER A 286 2.56 -15.43 4.01
N ASP A 287 1.75 -14.40 4.22
CA ASP A 287 1.54 -13.33 3.26
C ASP A 287 2.41 -12.14 3.65
N LEU A 288 3.08 -11.53 2.68
CA LEU A 288 3.93 -10.36 2.84
C LEU A 288 3.47 -9.27 1.89
N VAL A 289 3.39 -8.04 2.41
CA VAL A 289 3.17 -6.83 1.61
C VAL A 289 4.37 -5.93 1.83
N ILE A 290 4.97 -5.46 0.73
CA ILE A 290 6.14 -4.58 0.74
C ILE A 290 5.73 -3.24 0.14
N THR A 291 6.04 -2.16 0.85
CA THR A 291 5.77 -0.79 0.44
C THR A 291 7.07 -0.11 0.08
N CYS A 292 7.10 0.63 -1.03
CA CYS A 292 8.30 1.39 -1.40
C CYS A 292 8.44 2.62 -0.47
N PRO A 293 9.60 2.89 0.13
CA PRO A 293 9.73 3.94 1.13
C PRO A 293 9.36 5.32 0.57
N GLY A 294 8.51 6.05 1.30
CA GLY A 294 8.03 7.38 0.89
C GLY A 294 7.24 7.41 -0.42
N ALA A 295 6.87 6.25 -0.98
CA ALA A 295 6.00 6.21 -2.14
C ALA A 295 4.58 6.58 -1.73
N ARG A 296 4.01 7.54 -2.45
CA ARG A 296 2.59 7.81 -2.44
C ARG A 296 1.96 7.09 -3.63
N PRO A 297 0.66 6.81 -3.61
CA PRO A 297 0.07 6.06 -4.70
C PRO A 297 -0.01 6.87 -6.00
N GLU A 298 0.01 8.19 -6.00
CA GLU A 298 0.21 9.02 -7.20
C GLU A 298 1.58 8.83 -7.85
N HIS A 299 2.59 8.38 -7.09
CA HIS A 299 3.94 8.23 -7.62
C HIS A 299 4.06 7.08 -8.63
N ALA A 300 4.98 7.24 -9.57
CA ALA A 300 5.43 6.19 -10.47
C ALA A 300 6.34 5.22 -9.70
N VAL A 301 5.83 4.06 -9.32
CA VAL A 301 6.61 3.05 -8.57
C VAL A 301 6.81 1.81 -9.40
N ALA A 302 8.01 1.24 -9.36
CA ALA A 302 8.31 -0.02 -10.01
C ALA A 302 8.96 -1.01 -9.07
N TRP A 303 8.82 -2.30 -9.35
CA TRP A 303 9.42 -3.37 -8.56
C TRP A 303 10.25 -4.28 -9.45
N ASP A 304 11.44 -4.64 -8.94
CA ASP A 304 12.31 -5.63 -9.57
C ASP A 304 12.64 -6.73 -8.53
N LYS A 305 12.76 -7.97 -8.99
CA LYS A 305 13.20 -9.12 -8.18
C LYS A 305 14.59 -9.54 -8.67
N GLY A 306 15.63 -9.12 -7.96
CA GLY A 306 17.01 -9.25 -8.44
C GLY A 306 17.16 -8.49 -9.77
N SER A 307 17.51 -9.20 -10.85
CA SER A 307 17.61 -8.64 -12.21
C SER A 307 16.29 -8.69 -13.00
N VAL A 308 15.26 -9.35 -12.47
CA VAL A 308 13.98 -9.53 -13.18
C VAL A 308 13.04 -8.36 -12.89
N ARG A 309 12.66 -7.63 -13.94
CA ARG A 309 11.74 -6.50 -13.85
C ARG A 309 10.29 -6.97 -13.75
N LEU A 310 9.55 -6.49 -12.76
CA LEU A 310 8.14 -6.83 -12.55
C LEU A 310 7.27 -5.75 -13.20
N TYR A 311 6.99 -5.92 -14.49
CA TYR A 311 6.09 -5.04 -15.25
C TYR A 311 4.62 -5.27 -14.91
N ARG A 312 3.82 -4.20 -14.83
CA ARG A 312 2.38 -4.22 -14.54
C ARG A 312 1.59 -5.01 -15.58
N SER A 313 2.02 -4.96 -16.84
CA SER A 313 1.52 -5.85 -17.91
C SER A 313 1.47 -7.34 -17.54
N ARG A 314 2.26 -7.79 -16.56
CA ARG A 314 2.31 -9.20 -16.13
C ARG A 314 2.01 -9.41 -14.66
N TYR A 315 2.21 -8.39 -13.82
CA TYR A 315 2.17 -8.50 -12.36
C TYR A 315 1.14 -7.59 -11.71
N LEU A 316 0.39 -6.75 -12.43
CA LEU A 316 -0.70 -5.98 -11.84
C LEU A 316 -1.81 -6.93 -11.37
N VAL A 317 -2.40 -6.63 -10.21
CA VAL A 317 -3.56 -7.36 -9.69
C VAL A 317 -4.67 -7.47 -10.76
N GLY A 318 -5.32 -8.63 -10.84
CA GLY A 318 -6.39 -8.88 -11.83
C GLY A 318 -5.93 -9.38 -13.20
N VAL A 319 -4.68 -9.10 -13.62
CA VAL A 319 -4.17 -9.57 -14.94
C VAL A 319 -4.15 -11.10 -15.06
N ARG A 320 -3.87 -11.80 -13.95
CA ARG A 320 -3.92 -13.26 -13.86
C ARG A 320 -4.58 -13.66 -12.53
N LYS A 321 -5.63 -14.48 -12.61
CA LYS A 321 -6.50 -14.83 -11.47
C LYS A 321 -5.77 -15.47 -10.28
N ASP A 322 -4.69 -16.22 -10.52
CA ASP A 322 -3.96 -16.97 -9.49
C ASP A 322 -2.55 -16.45 -9.17
N MET A 323 -2.30 -15.15 -9.37
CA MET A 323 -1.01 -14.57 -9.00
C MET A 323 -0.81 -14.51 -7.49
N ARG A 324 0.30 -15.11 -7.04
CA ARG A 324 0.81 -14.93 -5.68
C ARG A 324 1.65 -13.67 -5.52
N LEU A 325 2.46 -13.37 -6.52
CA LEU A 325 3.30 -12.17 -6.59
C LEU A 325 2.61 -11.18 -7.51
N PHE A 326 2.13 -10.06 -6.99
CA PHE A 326 1.45 -9.04 -7.77
C PHE A 326 1.64 -7.64 -7.18
N ILE A 327 1.40 -6.63 -8.00
CA ILE A 327 1.44 -5.21 -7.65
C ILE A 327 -0.02 -4.75 -7.56
N ASP A 328 -0.41 -4.12 -6.46
CA ASP A 328 -1.75 -3.53 -6.34
C ASP A 328 -1.81 -2.13 -6.97
N HIS A 329 -3.01 -1.54 -7.03
CA HIS A 329 -3.20 -0.19 -7.59
C HIS A 329 -2.61 0.93 -6.73
N GLY A 330 -2.32 0.63 -5.45
CA GLY A 330 -1.61 1.48 -4.51
C GLY A 330 -0.08 1.37 -4.58
N ASN A 331 0.46 0.68 -5.59
CA ASN A 331 1.89 0.45 -5.83
C ASN A 331 2.60 -0.49 -4.83
N HIS A 332 1.87 -1.23 -4.00
CA HIS A 332 2.46 -2.20 -3.08
C HIS A 332 2.72 -3.53 -3.76
N LEU A 333 3.82 -4.19 -3.37
CA LEU A 333 4.14 -5.53 -3.83
C LEU A 333 3.60 -6.57 -2.85
N HIS A 334 2.71 -7.43 -3.33
CA HIS A 334 2.09 -8.50 -2.55
C HIS A 334 2.72 -9.84 -2.89
N LEU A 335 3.07 -10.60 -1.86
CA LEU A 335 3.55 -11.97 -1.93
C LEU A 335 2.66 -12.87 -1.08
N ARG A 336 1.72 -13.57 -1.72
CA ARG A 336 0.85 -14.53 -1.06
C ARG A 336 1.52 -15.90 -0.93
N ARG A 337 1.38 -16.51 0.24
CA ARG A 337 1.91 -17.85 0.56
C ARG A 337 3.39 -17.98 0.18
N VAL A 338 4.26 -17.22 0.83
CA VAL A 338 5.70 -17.14 0.57
C VAL A 338 6.34 -18.53 0.50
N ARG A 339 7.20 -18.74 -0.51
CA ARG A 339 7.90 -20.00 -0.80
C ARG A 339 9.41 -19.79 -0.82
N ARG A 340 10.18 -20.88 -0.75
CA ARG A 340 11.66 -20.85 -0.82
C ARG A 340 12.18 -20.09 -2.05
N ARG A 341 11.55 -20.27 -3.20
CA ARG A 341 11.89 -19.58 -4.47
C ARG A 341 11.59 -18.08 -4.48
N ASP A 342 10.84 -17.60 -3.50
CA ASP A 342 10.55 -16.18 -3.35
C ASP A 342 11.70 -15.46 -2.63
N LYS A 343 12.67 -16.19 -2.04
CA LYS A 343 13.94 -15.65 -1.53
C LYS A 343 14.66 -14.88 -2.63
N ALA A 344 14.80 -13.58 -2.45
CA ALA A 344 15.49 -12.66 -3.35
C ALA A 344 15.63 -11.29 -2.68
N THR A 345 16.43 -10.42 -3.26
CA THR A 345 16.36 -8.99 -2.98
C THR A 345 15.38 -8.34 -3.96
N TYR A 346 14.35 -7.71 -3.44
CA TYR A 346 13.37 -6.94 -4.21
C TYR A 346 13.77 -5.47 -4.20
N PHE A 347 13.88 -4.85 -5.35
CA PHE A 347 14.24 -3.45 -5.48
C PHE A 347 13.00 -2.65 -5.83
N CYS A 348 12.86 -1.46 -5.24
CA CYS A 348 11.81 -0.53 -5.65
C CYS A 348 12.40 0.72 -6.32
N TRP A 349 11.73 1.11 -7.38
CA TRP A 349 11.95 2.37 -8.08
C TRP A 349 10.81 3.33 -7.74
N ARG A 350 11.12 4.61 -7.66
CA ARG A 350 10.14 5.68 -7.42
C ARG A 350 10.54 6.88 -8.29
N GLU A 351 9.62 7.35 -9.13
CA GLU A 351 9.86 8.46 -10.07
C GLU A 351 11.11 8.26 -10.93
N GLY A 352 11.35 7.03 -11.38
CA GLY A 352 12.52 6.71 -12.22
C GLY A 352 13.82 6.50 -11.45
N GLU A 353 13.84 6.69 -10.12
CA GLU A 353 15.03 6.47 -9.29
C GLU A 353 14.95 5.18 -8.48
N LEU A 354 16.08 4.47 -8.38
CA LEU A 354 16.22 3.31 -7.49
C LEU A 354 16.36 3.81 -6.05
N VAL A 355 15.36 3.56 -5.19
CA VAL A 355 15.31 4.14 -3.84
C VAL A 355 15.60 3.16 -2.70
N GLY A 356 15.38 1.86 -2.90
CA GLY A 356 15.52 0.89 -1.81
C GLY A 356 15.51 -0.56 -2.25
N GLY A 357 16.06 -1.43 -1.39
CA GLY A 357 16.06 -2.88 -1.53
C GLY A 357 15.42 -3.57 -0.33
N PHE A 358 14.85 -4.75 -0.56
CA PHE A 358 14.21 -5.59 0.45
C PHE A 358 14.72 -7.01 0.30
N HIS A 359 15.63 -7.42 1.19
CA HIS A 359 16.16 -8.77 1.20
C HIS A 359 15.18 -9.70 1.92
N LEU A 360 14.47 -10.53 1.15
CA LEU A 360 13.54 -11.52 1.69
C LEU A 360 14.26 -12.84 1.93
N SER A 361 14.35 -13.24 3.20
CA SER A 361 14.72 -14.59 3.62
C SER A 361 13.45 -15.36 4.04
N VAL A 362 13.46 -16.68 3.78
CA VAL A 362 12.33 -17.55 4.13
C VAL A 362 12.81 -18.56 5.18
N THR A 363 12.35 -18.41 6.42
CA THR A 363 12.76 -19.23 7.55
C THR A 363 12.01 -20.54 7.56
N PHE A 364 12.70 -21.61 7.20
CA PHE A 364 12.18 -22.96 7.40
C PHE A 364 12.58 -23.43 8.78
N GLN A 365 11.61 -23.79 9.62
CA GLN A 365 11.93 -24.62 10.77
C GLN A 365 12.50 -25.94 10.22
N PRO A 366 13.74 -26.32 10.56
CA PRO A 366 14.20 -27.66 10.25
C PRO A 366 13.20 -28.62 10.89
N ARG A 367 12.69 -29.59 10.14
CA ARG A 367 11.98 -30.74 10.74
C ARG A 367 12.86 -31.21 11.87
N ARG A 368 12.37 -31.16 13.11
CA ARG A 368 13.07 -31.68 14.30
C ARG A 368 13.48 -33.11 13.94
N GLN A 369 14.76 -33.32 13.62
CA GLN A 369 15.30 -34.68 13.57
C GLN A 369 15.15 -35.17 15.00
N ARG A 370 14.18 -36.05 15.23
CA ARG A 370 14.02 -36.68 16.54
C ARG A 370 15.35 -37.38 16.83
N SER A 371 16.08 -36.87 17.81
CA SER A 371 17.28 -37.50 18.30
C SER A 371 16.90 -38.81 18.98
N LEU A 372 17.75 -39.84 18.91
CA LEU A 372 17.60 -41.07 19.68
C LEU A 372 17.55 -40.83 21.21
N THR A 373 17.94 -39.63 21.67
CA THR A 373 17.89 -39.19 23.06
C THR A 373 16.62 -38.42 23.44
N ASP A 374 15.67 -38.24 22.52
CA ASP A 374 14.39 -37.58 22.80
C ASP A 374 13.55 -38.43 23.76
N PRO A 375 13.05 -37.89 24.89
CA PRO A 375 12.34 -38.67 25.92
C PRO A 375 11.13 -39.46 25.38
N GLU A 376 10.42 -38.92 24.38
CA GLU A 376 9.34 -39.65 23.69
C GLU A 376 9.86 -40.85 22.90
N SER A 377 11.03 -40.72 22.25
CA SER A 377 11.65 -41.80 21.47
C SER A 377 12.24 -42.88 22.38
N VAL A 378 12.83 -42.49 23.51
CA VAL A 378 13.31 -43.41 24.55
C VAL A 378 12.15 -44.19 25.18
N PHE A 379 11.02 -43.52 25.43
CA PHE A 379 9.81 -44.17 25.95
C PHE A 379 9.28 -45.22 24.97
N VAL A 380 9.17 -44.88 23.68
CA VAL A 380 8.71 -45.81 22.64
C VAL A 380 9.66 -47.02 22.51
N MET A 381 10.98 -46.79 22.49
CA MET A 381 11.97 -47.87 22.41
C MET A 381 11.91 -48.79 23.64
N ARG A 382 11.74 -48.25 24.84
CA ARG A 382 11.55 -49.05 26.07
C ARG A 382 10.26 -49.85 26.03
N ALA A 383 9.16 -49.24 25.60
CA ALA A 383 7.87 -49.92 25.49
C ALA A 383 7.95 -51.10 24.50
N VAL A 384 8.52 -50.88 23.31
CA VAL A 384 8.72 -51.93 22.30
C VAL A 384 9.64 -53.04 22.83
N GLY A 385 10.73 -52.68 23.51
CA GLY A 385 11.65 -53.65 24.12
C GLY A 385 10.99 -54.52 25.20
N ILE A 386 10.19 -53.91 26.08
CA ILE A 386 9.43 -54.62 27.12
C ILE A 386 8.38 -55.54 26.47
N SER A 387 7.64 -55.05 25.48
CA SER A 387 6.65 -55.87 24.75
C SER A 387 7.31 -57.07 24.06
N PHE A 388 8.48 -56.88 23.43
CA PHE A 388 9.22 -57.97 22.80
C PHE A 388 9.70 -59.01 23.82
N ALA A 389 10.21 -58.57 24.98
CA ALA A 389 10.61 -59.46 26.06
C ALA A 389 9.44 -60.28 26.62
N ILE A 390 8.27 -59.66 26.79
CA ILE A 390 7.05 -60.35 27.25
C ILE A 390 6.62 -61.41 26.22
N ILE A 391 6.54 -61.05 24.94
CA ILE A 391 6.16 -61.99 23.87
C ILE A 391 7.14 -63.17 23.82
N THR A 392 8.44 -62.89 23.92
CA THR A 392 9.47 -63.93 23.92
C THR A 392 9.36 -64.82 25.17
N GLY A 393 9.09 -64.26 26.34
CA GLY A 393 8.87 -65.04 27.57
C GLY A 393 7.63 -65.94 27.48
N ILE A 394 6.52 -65.43 26.94
CA ILE A 394 5.30 -66.23 26.68
C ILE A 394 5.61 -67.36 25.71
N PHE A 395 6.35 -67.08 24.64
CA PHE A 395 6.75 -68.09 23.66
C PHE A 395 7.54 -69.24 24.31
N PHE A 396 8.53 -68.91 25.16
CA PHE A 396 9.28 -69.92 25.90
C PHE A 396 8.43 -70.67 26.92
N LEU A 397 7.52 -70.00 27.63
CA LEU A 397 6.61 -70.65 28.59
C LEU A 397 5.65 -71.63 27.90
N VAL A 398 5.13 -71.28 26.71
CA VAL A 398 4.29 -72.17 25.89
C VAL A 398 5.10 -73.37 25.40
N HIS A 399 6.35 -73.17 24.98
CA HIS A 399 7.20 -74.28 24.57
C HIS A 399 7.57 -75.20 25.75
N PHE A 400 7.85 -74.63 26.93
CA PHE A 400 8.14 -75.41 28.14
C PHE A 400 6.90 -76.15 28.67
N SER A 401 5.71 -75.56 28.62
CA SER A 401 4.46 -76.23 29.02
C SER A 401 4.06 -77.33 28.02
N ASN A 402 4.32 -77.14 26.73
CA ASN A 402 4.15 -78.18 25.72
C ASN A 402 5.15 -79.33 25.86
N CYS A 403 6.42 -79.05 26.21
CA CYS A 403 7.41 -80.09 26.50
C CYS A 403 7.10 -80.83 27.82
N SER A 404 6.71 -80.14 28.88
CA SER A 404 6.40 -80.78 30.16
C SER A 404 5.10 -81.59 30.10
N SER A 405 4.06 -81.13 29.39
CA SER A 405 2.85 -81.94 29.15
C SER A 405 3.13 -83.19 28.28
N TRP A 406 4.14 -83.15 27.40
CA TRP A 406 4.60 -84.31 26.65
C TRP A 406 5.37 -85.32 27.53
N VAL A 407 6.15 -84.84 28.50
CA VAL A 407 6.86 -85.68 29.48
C VAL A 407 5.90 -86.28 30.51
N PHE A 408 4.95 -85.51 31.04
CA PHE A 408 3.93 -86.02 31.97
C PHE A 408 2.93 -86.98 31.29
N ARG A 409 2.59 -86.79 30.00
CA ARG A 409 1.81 -87.79 29.23
C ARG A 409 2.54 -89.12 29.02
N LYS A 410 3.87 -89.14 29.07
CA LYS A 410 4.65 -90.39 29.02
C LYS A 410 4.69 -91.12 30.36
N GLN A 411 4.58 -90.43 31.50
CA GLN A 411 4.52 -91.09 32.81
C GLN A 411 3.13 -91.60 33.21
N ALA A 412 2.04 -91.11 32.61
CA ALA A 412 0.69 -91.65 32.83
C ALA A 412 0.32 -92.85 31.92
N LYS A 413 1.29 -93.39 31.17
CA LYS A 413 1.16 -94.60 30.32
C LYS A 413 2.22 -95.65 30.66
N LEU A 414 2.51 -95.81 31.94
CA LEU A 414 3.31 -96.90 32.49
C LEU A 414 2.56 -97.57 33.64
#